data_AF-A0A2D6SLA8-F1
#
_entry.id   AF-A0A2D6SLA8-F1
#
_cell.length_a   1.000
_cell.length_b   1.000
_cell.length_c   1.000
_cell.angle_alpha   90.00
_cell.angle_beta   90.00
_cell.angle_gamma   90.00
#
_symmetry.space_group_name_H-M   'P 1'
#
loop_
_entity.id
_entity.type
_entity.pdbx_description
1 polymer ?
#
loop_
_entity_poly.entity_id
_entity_poly.type
_entity_poly.pdbx_seq_one_letter_code
_entity_poly.pdbx_strand_id
1 'polypeptide(L)'
;MEKEIGFPNLVVLNAGTHMPISVESFSVEKVRTLMEVNFMGVVNALSEIIPKFVSAGEGHIAIVASLAGYRGLPSASGYGASKAALINMCESLRPELMKYNVRLTLINPGFVETPLTDQNDFEMPFIITAKDAAERIFRE
;
A
#
# COMPACT_ATOMS: atom_id res chain seq x y z
N MET A 1 -7.59 18.63 -15.01
CA MET A 1 -6.37 17.95 -14.54
C MET A 1 -5.69 17.12 -15.63
N GLU A 2 -6.04 15.87 -15.94
CA GLU A 2 -5.30 15.08 -16.97
C GLU A 2 -5.26 15.77 -18.36
N LYS A 3 -6.37 16.39 -18.79
CA LYS A 3 -6.43 17.18 -20.03
C LYS A 3 -5.56 18.46 -20.01
N GLU A 4 -5.11 18.89 -18.84
CA GLU A 4 -4.35 20.14 -18.66
C GLU A 4 -2.87 19.89 -18.35
N ILE A 5 -2.54 18.84 -17.60
CA ILE A 5 -1.17 18.54 -17.14
C ILE A 5 -0.63 17.18 -17.63
N GLY A 6 -1.42 16.43 -18.40
CA GLY A 6 -1.05 15.09 -18.86
C GLY A 6 -1.25 14.00 -17.80
N PHE A 7 -0.98 12.75 -18.18
CA PHE A 7 -0.97 11.61 -17.27
C PHE A 7 0.39 11.53 -16.56
N PRO A 8 0.45 11.33 -15.24
CA PRO A 8 1.72 11.33 -14.50
C PRO A 8 2.58 10.12 -14.86
N ASN A 9 3.91 10.29 -14.91
CA ASN A 9 4.84 9.19 -15.15
C ASN A 9 5.09 8.32 -13.90
N LEU A 10 4.76 8.83 -12.71
CA LEU A 10 4.83 8.11 -11.42
C LEU A 10 3.51 8.28 -10.67
N VAL A 11 2.93 7.16 -10.23
CA VAL A 11 1.79 7.16 -9.32
C VAL A 11 2.15 6.45 -8.02
N VAL A 12 1.92 7.11 -6.89
CA VAL A 12 2.15 6.55 -5.55
C VAL A 12 0.81 6.25 -4.87
N LEU A 13 0.50 4.98 -4.73
CA LEU A 13 -0.72 4.48 -4.09
C LEU A 13 -0.43 4.25 -2.60
N ASN A 14 -0.64 5.31 -1.82
CA ASN A 14 -0.34 5.34 -0.38
C ASN A 14 -1.57 5.21 0.53
N ALA A 15 -2.78 5.47 0.03
CA ALA A 15 -3.99 5.50 0.85
C ALA A 15 -4.20 4.18 1.60
N GLY A 16 -4.49 4.27 2.90
CA GLY A 16 -4.75 3.11 3.74
C GLY A 16 -5.20 3.53 5.14
N THR A 17 -5.83 2.61 5.84
CA THR A 17 -6.33 2.79 7.21
C THR A 17 -6.13 1.52 8.03
N HIS A 18 -6.24 1.66 9.35
CA HIS A 18 -6.13 0.58 10.31
C HIS A 18 -7.26 0.71 11.34
N MET A 19 -7.84 -0.44 11.70
CA MET A 19 -8.77 -0.58 12.82
C MET A 19 -8.32 -1.80 13.62
N PRO A 20 -8.04 -1.67 14.91
CA PRO A 20 -7.71 -2.81 15.76
C PRO A 20 -8.86 -3.82 15.82
N ILE A 21 -8.53 -5.11 15.67
CA ILE A 21 -9.47 -6.23 15.75
C ILE A 21 -8.92 -7.26 16.74
N SER A 22 -9.46 -7.27 17.96
CA SER A 22 -9.15 -8.32 18.95
C SER A 22 -9.96 -9.58 18.67
N VAL A 23 -9.62 -10.68 19.35
CA VAL A 23 -10.37 -11.94 19.22
C VAL A 23 -11.80 -11.81 19.76
N GLU A 24 -12.00 -11.00 20.80
CA GLU A 24 -13.31 -10.73 21.42
C GLU A 24 -14.19 -9.80 20.58
N SER A 25 -13.58 -9.02 19.68
CA SER A 25 -14.27 -8.02 18.85
C SER A 25 -14.08 -8.26 17.35
N PHE A 26 -13.87 -9.53 16.98
CA PHE A 26 -13.72 -9.95 15.60
C PHE A 26 -15.02 -9.68 14.83
N SER A 27 -14.92 -8.89 13.75
CA SER A 27 -16.07 -8.43 12.97
C SER A 27 -15.78 -8.49 11.49
N VAL A 28 -16.71 -9.10 10.75
CA VAL A 28 -16.67 -9.18 9.28
C VAL A 28 -16.71 -7.78 8.68
N GLU A 29 -17.48 -6.87 9.27
CA GLU A 29 -17.65 -5.49 8.81
C GLU A 29 -16.34 -4.70 8.91
N LYS A 30 -15.61 -4.85 10.03
CA LYS A 30 -14.28 -4.23 10.19
C LYS A 30 -13.28 -4.77 9.17
N VAL A 31 -13.22 -6.10 9.01
CA VAL A 31 -12.32 -6.73 8.02
C VAL A 31 -12.68 -6.29 6.60
N ARG A 32 -13.97 -6.30 6.24
CA ARG A 32 -14.46 -5.84 4.92
C ARG A 32 -14.06 -4.39 4.67
N THR A 33 -14.29 -3.49 5.62
CA THR A 33 -13.92 -2.08 5.49
C THR A 33 -12.41 -1.90 5.25
N LEU A 34 -11.57 -2.64 5.99
CA LEU A 34 -10.12 -2.60 5.78
C LEU A 34 -9.74 -3.12 4.39
N MET A 35 -10.36 -4.20 3.91
CA MET A 35 -10.14 -4.72 2.56
C MET A 35 -10.58 -3.73 1.48
N GLU A 36 -11.74 -3.09 1.65
CA GLU A 36 -12.26 -2.11 0.70
C GLU A 36 -11.31 -0.91 0.56
N VAL A 37 -10.84 -0.35 1.67
CA VAL A 37 -9.95 0.82 1.63
C VAL A 37 -8.54 0.43 1.18
N ASN A 38 -7.94 -0.56 1.84
CA ASN A 38 -6.50 -0.83 1.66
C ASN A 38 -6.21 -1.63 0.40
N PHE A 39 -7.09 -2.57 0.02
CA PHE A 39 -6.87 -3.44 -1.12
C PHE A 39 -7.67 -2.98 -2.34
N MET A 40 -9.00 -2.91 -2.23
CA MET A 40 -9.85 -2.54 -3.38
C MET A 40 -9.61 -1.10 -3.82
N GLY A 41 -9.30 -0.17 -2.92
CA GLY A 41 -8.89 1.19 -3.27
C GLY A 41 -7.67 1.22 -4.21
N VAL A 42 -6.68 0.35 -3.98
CA VAL A 42 -5.51 0.19 -4.87
C VAL A 42 -5.92 -0.47 -6.18
N VAL A 43 -6.73 -1.53 -6.14
CA VAL A 43 -7.22 -2.23 -7.34
C VAL A 43 -7.97 -1.27 -8.27
N ASN A 44 -8.85 -0.43 -7.73
CA ASN A 44 -9.60 0.57 -8.47
C ASN A 44 -8.69 1.61 -9.16
N ALA A 45 -7.60 2.01 -8.51
CA ALA A 45 -6.62 2.89 -9.15
C ALA A 45 -5.85 2.16 -10.26
N LEU A 46 -5.39 0.93 -9.98
CA LEU A 46 -4.63 0.12 -10.93
C LEU A 46 -5.41 -0.22 -12.20
N SER A 47 -6.74 -0.43 -12.10
CA SER A 47 -7.56 -0.73 -13.27
C SER A 47 -7.54 0.39 -14.32
N GLU A 48 -7.29 1.63 -13.91
CA GLU A 48 -7.15 2.78 -14.81
C GLU A 48 -5.68 3.05 -15.19
N ILE A 49 -4.76 2.90 -14.24
CA ILE A 49 -3.34 3.24 -14.44
C ILE A 49 -2.62 2.23 -15.34
N ILE A 50 -2.85 0.93 -15.11
CA ILE A 50 -2.11 -0.13 -15.82
C ILE A 50 -2.32 -0.05 -17.34
N PRO A 51 -3.56 0.04 -17.88
CA PRO A 51 -3.76 0.13 -19.32
C PRO A 51 -3.07 1.33 -19.95
N LYS A 52 -3.04 2.48 -19.26
CA LYS A 52 -2.39 3.70 -19.74
C LYS A 52 -0.87 3.55 -19.83
N PHE A 53 -0.23 3.04 -18.78
CA PHE A 53 1.22 2.81 -18.78
C PHE A 53 1.64 1.69 -19.75
N VAL A 54 0.84 0.62 -19.85
CA VAL A 54 1.07 -0.45 -20.82
C VAL A 54 0.96 0.08 -22.26
N SER A 55 -0.04 0.93 -22.56
CA SER A 55 -0.18 1.54 -23.88
C SER A 55 0.93 2.54 -24.19
N ALA A 56 1.44 3.25 -23.19
CA ALA A 56 2.55 4.19 -23.36
C ALA A 56 3.91 3.48 -23.50
N GLY A 57 4.03 2.24 -23.00
CA GLY A 57 5.30 1.53 -22.93
C GLY A 57 6.27 2.14 -21.89
N GLU A 58 5.76 2.93 -20.96
CA GLU A 58 6.52 3.54 -19.87
C GLU A 58 5.61 3.91 -18.70
N GLY A 59 6.20 3.98 -17.52
CA GLY A 59 5.53 4.42 -16.30
C GLY A 59 6.11 3.79 -15.04
N HIS A 60 5.72 4.33 -13.90
CA HIS A 60 6.13 3.82 -12.60
C HIS A 60 4.96 3.83 -11.63
N ILE A 61 4.69 2.68 -11.04
CA ILE A 61 3.70 2.50 -9.99
C ILE A 61 4.46 2.22 -8.69
N ALA A 62 4.17 2.96 -7.63
CA ALA A 62 4.65 2.68 -6.29
C ALA A 62 3.45 2.38 -5.38
N ILE A 63 3.48 1.26 -4.66
CA ILE A 63 2.38 0.82 -3.79
C ILE A 63 2.88 0.69 -2.35
N VAL A 64 2.19 1.34 -1.41
CA VAL A 64 2.52 1.28 0.02
C VAL A 64 1.73 0.17 0.71
N ALA A 65 2.43 -0.93 0.97
CA ALA A 65 1.94 -2.04 1.78
C ALA A 65 2.38 -1.87 3.24
N SER A 66 2.96 -2.88 3.87
CA SER A 66 3.40 -2.84 5.28
C SER A 66 4.20 -4.09 5.64
N LEU A 67 5.15 -3.98 6.59
CA LEU A 67 5.76 -5.15 7.21
C LEU A 67 4.73 -6.10 7.88
N ALA A 68 3.58 -5.58 8.31
CA ALA A 68 2.48 -6.39 8.85
C ALA A 68 1.86 -7.35 7.82
N GLY A 69 2.14 -7.17 6.52
CA GLY A 69 1.74 -8.11 5.47
C GLY A 69 2.65 -9.34 5.38
N TYR A 70 3.89 -9.27 5.90
CA TYR A 70 4.80 -10.42 5.92
C TYR A 70 4.61 -11.30 7.15
N ARG A 71 4.20 -10.72 8.28
CA ARG A 71 4.00 -11.43 9.53
C ARG A 71 2.81 -10.83 10.30
N GLY A 72 1.96 -11.71 10.80
CA GLY A 72 0.83 -11.32 11.65
C GLY A 72 1.29 -10.63 12.94
N LEU A 73 0.62 -9.54 13.29
CA LEU A 73 0.77 -8.82 14.55
C LEU A 73 -0.53 -8.93 15.36
N PRO A 74 -0.47 -8.90 16.70
CA PRO A 74 -1.66 -8.79 17.53
C PRO A 74 -2.57 -7.65 17.07
N SER A 75 -3.89 -7.86 17.12
CA SER A 75 -4.92 -6.89 16.73
C SER A 75 -4.90 -6.43 15.25
N ALA A 76 -3.98 -6.93 14.43
CA ALA A 76 -3.82 -6.52 13.04
C ALA A 76 -4.36 -7.54 12.03
N SER A 77 -5.26 -8.44 12.42
CA SER A 77 -5.73 -9.54 11.56
C SER A 77 -6.29 -9.04 10.21
N GLY A 78 -7.22 -8.10 10.22
CA GLY A 78 -7.79 -7.51 8.99
C GLY A 78 -6.80 -6.62 8.24
N TYR A 79 -6.01 -5.83 8.95
CA TYR A 79 -5.02 -4.92 8.33
C TYR A 79 -3.88 -5.69 7.67
N GLY A 80 -3.24 -6.59 8.42
CA GLY A 80 -2.19 -7.48 7.93
C GLY A 80 -2.65 -8.31 6.75
N ALA A 81 -3.87 -8.87 6.79
CA ALA A 81 -4.45 -9.57 5.63
C ALA A 81 -4.56 -8.67 4.39
N SER A 82 -5.07 -7.44 4.54
CA SER A 82 -5.18 -6.49 3.42
C SER A 82 -3.81 -6.11 2.82
N LYS A 83 -2.78 -5.95 3.67
CA LYS A 83 -1.42 -5.62 3.24
C LYS A 83 -0.71 -6.83 2.63
N ALA A 84 -0.93 -8.04 3.14
CA ALA A 84 -0.45 -9.29 2.55
C ALA A 84 -1.03 -9.51 1.14
N ALA A 85 -2.32 -9.21 0.95
CA ALA A 85 -2.96 -9.28 -0.36
C ALA A 85 -2.29 -8.31 -1.37
N LEU A 86 -1.96 -7.08 -0.95
CA LEU A 86 -1.21 -6.15 -1.79
C LEU A 86 0.18 -6.68 -2.16
N ILE A 87 0.93 -7.21 -1.19
CA ILE A 87 2.27 -7.77 -1.43
C ILE A 87 2.21 -8.86 -2.50
N ASN A 88 1.34 -9.84 -2.33
CA ASN A 88 1.21 -10.96 -3.26
C ASN A 88 0.73 -10.53 -4.65
N MET A 89 -0.22 -9.59 -4.72
CA MET A 89 -0.67 -9.01 -5.98
C MET A 89 0.48 -8.30 -6.71
N CYS A 90 1.31 -7.53 -5.99
CA CYS A 90 2.45 -6.82 -6.58
C CYS A 90 3.53 -7.78 -7.09
N GLU A 91 3.82 -8.86 -6.36
CA GLU A 91 4.75 -9.91 -6.80
C GLU A 91 4.30 -10.55 -8.12
N SER A 92 2.99 -10.75 -8.27
CA SER A 92 2.38 -11.30 -9.49
C SER A 92 2.39 -10.30 -10.65
N LEU A 93 2.05 -9.04 -10.40
CA LEU A 93 1.99 -7.99 -11.42
C LEU A 93 3.37 -7.57 -11.95
N ARG A 94 4.40 -7.55 -11.09
CA ARG A 94 5.73 -7.05 -11.46
C ARG A 94 6.30 -7.68 -12.74
N PRO A 95 6.41 -9.02 -12.90
CA PRO A 95 6.95 -9.61 -14.12
C PRO A 95 6.09 -9.35 -15.37
N GLU A 96 4.79 -9.12 -15.20
CA GLU A 96 3.90 -8.78 -16.32
C GLU A 96 4.11 -7.34 -16.78
N LEU A 97 4.16 -6.39 -15.85
CA LEU A 97 4.40 -4.97 -16.13
C LEU A 97 5.79 -4.72 -16.74
N MET A 98 6.80 -5.48 -16.32
CA MET A 98 8.16 -5.38 -16.88
C MET A 98 8.20 -5.66 -18.40
N LYS A 99 7.31 -6.51 -18.93
CA LYS A 99 7.24 -6.79 -20.38
C LYS A 99 6.86 -5.56 -21.20
N TYR A 100 6.22 -4.58 -20.56
CA TYR A 100 5.76 -3.32 -21.15
C TYR A 100 6.60 -2.12 -20.69
N ASN A 101 7.79 -2.35 -20.10
CA ASN A 101 8.65 -1.29 -19.57
C ASN A 101 7.96 -0.40 -18.51
N VAL A 102 7.02 -0.99 -17.76
CA VAL A 102 6.37 -0.34 -16.61
C VAL A 102 7.02 -0.84 -15.32
N ARG A 103 7.52 0.09 -14.51
CA ARG A 103 8.16 -0.22 -13.21
C ARG A 103 7.11 -0.34 -12.12
N LEU A 104 7.30 -1.31 -11.22
CA LEU A 104 6.49 -1.46 -10.00
C LEU A 104 7.41 -1.53 -8.78
N THR A 105 7.24 -0.59 -7.86
CA THR A 105 7.91 -0.57 -6.54
C THR A 105 6.91 -0.89 -5.46
N LEU A 106 7.23 -1.87 -4.62
CA LEU A 106 6.45 -2.22 -3.44
C LEU A 106 7.17 -1.70 -2.19
N ILE A 107 6.49 -0.86 -1.42
CA ILE A 107 7.03 -0.20 -0.23
C ILE A 107 6.41 -0.86 0.99
N ASN A 108 7.23 -1.46 1.85
CA ASN A 108 6.79 -2.14 3.07
C ASN A 108 7.38 -1.46 4.31
N PRO A 109 6.81 -0.33 4.77
CA PRO A 109 7.34 0.35 5.94
C PRO A 109 7.07 -0.46 7.22
N GLY A 110 7.96 -0.27 8.19
CA GLY A 110 7.69 -0.56 9.59
C GLY A 110 6.84 0.54 10.23
N PHE A 111 7.09 0.86 11.50
CA PHE A 111 6.40 1.97 12.14
C PHE A 111 6.91 3.32 11.62
N VAL A 112 5.98 4.19 11.25
CA VAL A 112 6.24 5.57 10.82
C VAL A 112 5.36 6.48 11.66
N GLU A 113 5.91 7.56 12.21
CA GLU A 113 5.16 8.56 12.98
C GLU A 113 4.15 9.27 12.06
N THR A 114 2.87 8.99 12.29
CA THR A 114 1.73 9.52 11.53
C THR A 114 0.49 9.57 12.43
N PRO A 115 -0.55 10.36 12.10
CA PRO A 115 -1.81 10.34 12.83
C PRO A 115 -2.49 8.96 12.92
N LEU A 116 -2.12 8.01 12.04
CA LEU A 116 -2.62 6.64 12.08
C LEU A 116 -1.93 5.81 13.17
N THR A 117 -0.61 5.94 13.32
CA THR A 117 0.18 5.21 14.31
C THR A 117 0.12 5.85 15.69
N ASP A 118 -0.17 7.14 15.79
CA ASP A 118 -0.41 7.86 17.06
C ASP A 118 -1.62 7.29 17.84
N GLN A 119 -2.49 6.52 17.19
CA GLN A 119 -3.64 5.85 17.82
C GLN A 119 -3.28 4.51 18.47
N ASN A 120 -2.05 4.02 18.27
CA ASN A 120 -1.59 2.76 18.85
C ASN A 120 -1.27 2.93 20.34
N ASP A 121 -1.61 1.94 21.15
CA ASP A 121 -1.39 1.90 22.60
C ASP A 121 -0.26 0.92 23.01
N PHE A 122 0.57 0.51 22.05
CA PHE A 122 1.65 -0.46 22.24
C PHE A 122 3.01 0.10 21.79
N GLU A 123 4.09 -0.55 22.21
CA GLU A 123 5.45 -0.13 21.86
C GLU A 123 5.73 -0.33 20.36
N MET A 124 6.17 0.74 19.70
CA MET A 124 6.54 0.76 18.28
C MET A 124 8.06 0.87 18.12
N PRO A 125 8.83 -0.22 18.33
CA PRO A 125 10.28 -0.15 18.24
C PRO A 125 10.72 0.23 16.82
N PHE A 126 11.80 1.01 16.73
CA PHE A 126 12.38 1.51 15.48
C PHE A 126 11.44 2.41 14.65
N ILE A 127 10.48 3.07 15.30
CA ILE A 127 9.66 4.08 14.64
C ILE A 127 10.53 5.20 14.06
N ILE A 128 10.19 5.65 12.85
CA ILE A 128 10.88 6.73 12.15
C ILE A 128 9.89 7.83 11.77
N THR A 129 10.38 9.03 11.50
CA THR A 129 9.51 10.13 11.06
C THR A 129 8.97 9.88 9.65
N ALA A 130 7.82 10.48 9.31
CA ALA A 130 7.29 10.45 7.94
C ALA A 130 8.28 11.02 6.91
N LYS A 131 9.08 12.03 7.31
CA LYS A 131 10.13 12.59 6.47
C LYS A 131 11.23 11.58 6.19
N ASP A 132 11.75 10.91 7.23
CA ASP A 132 12.80 9.89 7.06
C ASP A 132 12.30 8.71 6.21
N ALA A 133 11.05 8.30 6.39
CA ALA A 133 10.42 7.28 5.56
C ALA A 133 10.39 7.71 4.09
N ALA A 134 9.92 8.92 3.79
CA ALA A 134 9.86 9.45 2.43
C ALA A 134 11.25 9.58 1.80
N GLU A 135 12.26 10.05 2.55
CA GLU A 135 13.63 10.16 2.05
C GLU A 135 14.23 8.78 1.71
N ARG A 136 13.94 7.74 2.49
CA ARG A 136 14.37 6.37 2.20
C ARG A 136 13.68 5.82 0.97
N ILE A 137 12.36 5.98 0.88
CA ILE A 137 11.56 5.55 -0.28
C ILE A 137 12.03 6.22 -1.57
N PHE A 138 12.40 7.49 -1.52
CA PHE A 138 12.84 8.23 -2.71
C PHE A 138 14.22 7.80 -3.24
N ARG A 139 15.08 7.27 -2.38
CA ARG A 139 16.46 6.90 -2.75
C ARG A 139 16.58 5.50 -3.35
N GLU A 140 15.59 4.64 -3.16
CA GLU A 140 15.54 3.25 -3.66
C GLU A 140 14.79 3.15 -4.99
#